data_AF-A0A850T0G0-F1
#
_entry.id   AF-A0A850T0G0-F1
#
_cell.length_a   1.000
_cell.length_b   1.000
_cell.length_c   1.000
_cell.angle_alpha   90.00
_cell.angle_beta   90.00
_cell.angle_gamma   90.00
#
_symmetry.space_group_name_H-M   'P 1'
#
loop_
_entity.id
_entity.type
_entity.pdbx_description
1 polymer ?
#
loop_
_entity_poly.entity_id
_entity_poly.type
_entity_poly.pdbx_seq_one_letter_code
_entity_poly.pdbx_strand_id
1 'polypeptide(L)'
;QFCLNGGIPVDEWIQEIGGGMNFKRKKFLSLMSRISAGEIKSLLVAHKDRLCRFGFDFFEYMATEHGCEIKVVNQESLSPQQEMVEDLMAIIHTFSCRLYGLRKYKKKIKTMIEASE
;
A
#
# COMPACT_ATOMS: atom_id res chain seq x y z
N GLN A 1 2.67 -3.33 -23.92
CA GLN A 1 2.97 -2.23 -24.85
C GLN A 1 4.30 -1.58 -24.49
N PHE A 2 4.45 -0.88 -23.35
CA PHE A 2 5.74 -0.24 -22.98
C PHE A 2 6.95 -1.18 -22.97
N CYS A 3 6.91 -2.30 -22.22
CA CYS A 3 8.07 -3.21 -22.15
C CYS A 3 8.42 -3.82 -23.52
N LEU A 4 7.40 -4.17 -24.31
CA LEU A 4 7.57 -4.70 -25.67
C LEU A 4 8.21 -3.66 -26.60
N ASN A 5 7.72 -2.42 -26.58
CA ASN A 5 8.23 -1.34 -27.44
C ASN A 5 9.63 -0.88 -27.00
N GLY A 6 9.94 -0.99 -25.71
CA GLY A 6 11.26 -0.67 -25.15
C GLY A 6 12.29 -1.80 -25.26
N GLY A 7 11.92 -2.97 -25.82
CA GLY A 7 12.81 -4.14 -25.86
C GLY A 7 13.22 -4.66 -24.47
N ILE A 8 12.41 -4.39 -23.45
CA ILE A 8 12.67 -4.80 -22.07
C ILE A 8 12.15 -6.23 -21.90
N PRO A 9 13.01 -7.24 -21.67
CA PRO A 9 12.56 -8.59 -21.38
C PRO A 9 11.82 -8.61 -20.04
N VAL A 10 10.66 -9.27 -19.99
CA VAL A 10 9.86 -9.42 -18.77
C VAL A 10 9.77 -10.91 -18.45
N ASP A 11 10.33 -11.29 -17.31
CA ASP A 11 10.34 -12.70 -16.86
C ASP A 11 8.97 -13.12 -16.32
N GLU A 12 8.28 -12.22 -15.58
CA GLU A 12 7.04 -12.54 -14.89
C GLU A 12 6.09 -11.34 -14.85
N TRP A 13 4.79 -11.59 -15.07
CA TRP A 13 3.72 -10.60 -14.89
C TRP A 13 2.92 -10.89 -13.64
N ILE A 14 2.87 -9.93 -12.71
CA ILE A 14 2.16 -10.06 -11.44
C ILE A 14 0.96 -9.11 -11.44
N GLN A 15 -0.24 -9.66 -11.22
CA GLN A 15 -1.48 -8.91 -11.07
C GLN A 15 -2.20 -9.32 -9.79
N GLU A 16 -2.68 -8.36 -9.03
CA GLU A 16 -3.40 -8.59 -7.77
C GLU A 16 -4.56 -7.61 -7.62
N ILE A 17 -5.68 -8.13 -7.11
CA ILE A 17 -6.84 -7.32 -6.73
C ILE A 17 -6.72 -6.96 -5.26
N GLY A 18 -6.70 -5.66 -4.96
CA GLY A 18 -6.69 -5.14 -3.60
C GLY A 18 -6.23 -3.69 -3.55
N GLY A 19 -6.71 -2.93 -2.56
CA GLY A 19 -6.40 -1.51 -2.43
C GLY A 19 -4.92 -1.24 -2.14
N GLY A 20 -4.41 -0.11 -2.64
CA GLY A 20 -3.02 0.32 -2.44
C GLY A 20 -2.64 0.56 -0.98
N MET A 21 -3.63 0.69 -0.09
CA MET A 21 -3.43 0.79 1.37
C MET A 21 -3.29 -0.57 2.07
N ASN A 22 -3.56 -1.69 1.38
CA ASN A 22 -3.48 -3.02 1.98
C ASN A 22 -2.09 -3.65 1.75
N PHE A 23 -1.21 -3.54 2.76
CA PHE A 23 0.12 -4.17 2.75
C PHE A 23 0.10 -5.67 3.11
N LYS A 24 -1.07 -6.26 3.38
CA LYS A 24 -1.24 -7.71 3.62
C LYS A 24 -1.69 -8.48 2.38
N ARG A 25 -1.70 -7.80 1.22
CA ARG A 25 -1.92 -8.41 -0.08
C ARG A 25 -0.93 -9.55 -0.31
N LYS A 26 -1.43 -10.71 -0.75
CA LYS A 26 -0.65 -11.96 -0.81
C LYS A 26 0.49 -11.86 -1.82
N LYS A 27 0.22 -11.34 -3.03
CA LYS A 27 1.25 -11.22 -4.06
C LYS A 27 2.19 -10.07 -3.75
N PHE A 28 1.69 -8.97 -3.19
CA PHE A 28 2.54 -7.90 -2.65
C PHE A 28 3.55 -8.42 -1.62
N LEU A 29 3.12 -9.17 -0.59
CA LEU A 29 4.03 -9.73 0.41
C LEU A 29 5.04 -10.71 -0.20
N SER A 30 4.59 -11.59 -1.10
CA SER A 30 5.48 -12.50 -1.82
C SER A 30 6.53 -11.73 -2.64
N LEU A 31 6.13 -10.65 -3.31
CA LEU A 31 7.02 -9.78 -4.06
C LEU A 31 8.08 -9.14 -3.14
N MET A 32 7.66 -8.60 -1.99
CA MET A 32 8.59 -8.03 -1.01
C MET A 32 9.58 -9.07 -0.48
N SER A 33 9.12 -10.29 -0.16
CA SER A 33 10.01 -11.38 0.27
C SER A 33 11.05 -11.75 -0.79
N ARG A 34 10.66 -11.81 -2.06
CA ARG A 34 11.56 -12.12 -3.18
C ARG A 34 12.58 -11.01 -3.44
N ILE A 35 12.17 -9.75 -3.27
CA ILE A 35 13.08 -8.60 -3.28
C ILE A 35 14.10 -8.73 -2.15
N SER A 36 13.65 -9.01 -0.92
CA SER A 36 14.54 -9.19 0.23
C SER A 36 15.49 -10.39 0.08
N ALA A 37 15.09 -11.43 -0.66
CA ALA A 37 15.94 -12.56 -0.99
C ALA A 37 16.95 -12.28 -2.13
N GLY A 38 16.90 -11.10 -2.76
CA GLY A 38 17.76 -10.73 -3.88
C GLY A 38 17.40 -11.44 -5.20
N GLU A 39 16.21 -12.04 -5.29
CA GLU A 39 15.75 -12.78 -6.47
C GLU A 39 15.27 -11.87 -7.60
N ILE A 40 15.00 -10.60 -7.29
CA ILE A 40 14.43 -9.63 -8.21
C ILE A 40 15.42 -8.49 -8.38
N LYS A 41 15.97 -8.34 -9.59
CA LYS A 41 16.88 -7.24 -9.93
C LYS A 41 16.15 -5.95 -10.31
N SER A 42 14.98 -6.07 -10.92
CA SER A 42 14.20 -4.91 -11.35
C SER A 42 12.72 -5.18 -11.28
N LEU A 43 11.97 -4.23 -10.73
CA LEU A 43 10.52 -4.27 -10.65
C LEU A 43 9.93 -3.13 -11.47
N LEU A 44 9.12 -3.45 -12.49
CA LEU A 44 8.42 -2.44 -13.27
C LEU A 44 6.99 -2.25 -12.75
N VAL A 45 6.60 -1.00 -12.50
CA VAL A 45 5.24 -0.63 -12.09
C VAL A 45 4.73 0.50 -12.97
N ALA A 46 3.45 0.49 -13.33
CA ALA A 46 2.87 1.56 -14.14
C ALA A 46 2.80 2.89 -13.37
N HIS A 47 2.47 2.84 -12.08
CA HIS A 47 2.48 4.00 -11.19
C HIS A 47 2.90 3.59 -9.79
N LYS A 48 3.36 4.56 -9.00
CA LYS A 48 3.64 4.38 -7.57
C LYS A 48 2.45 3.77 -6.83
N ASP A 49 1.25 4.31 -7.09
CA ASP A 49 -0.01 3.89 -6.45
C ASP A 49 -0.41 2.44 -6.73
N ARG A 50 0.07 1.84 -7.83
CA ARG A 50 -0.18 0.42 -8.13
C ARG A 50 0.65 -0.51 -7.24
N LEU A 51 1.81 -0.04 -6.78
CA LEU A 51 2.59 -0.74 -5.77
C LEU A 51 1.99 -0.51 -4.38
N CYS A 52 1.81 0.74 -3.98
CA CYS A 52 1.27 1.13 -2.68
C CYS A 52 0.75 2.57 -2.70
N ARG A 53 -0.27 2.89 -1.91
CA ARG A 53 -0.78 4.26 -1.78
C ARG A 53 0.11 5.15 -0.90
N PHE A 54 0.76 4.55 0.09
CA PHE A 54 1.67 5.22 1.01
C PHE A 54 2.93 4.39 1.21
N GLY A 55 4.02 5.06 1.59
CA GLY A 55 5.28 4.39 1.89
C GLY A 55 6.06 3.93 0.66
N PHE A 56 5.76 4.46 -0.53
CA PHE A 56 6.50 4.11 -1.75
C PHE A 56 8.00 4.31 -1.57
N ASP A 57 8.42 5.48 -1.04
CA ASP A 57 9.83 5.79 -0.85
C ASP A 57 10.52 4.82 0.14
N PHE A 58 9.77 4.29 1.10
CA PHE A 58 10.27 3.25 2.01
C PHE A 58 10.49 1.91 1.27
N PHE A 59 9.54 1.50 0.43
CA PHE A 59 9.69 0.27 -0.36
C PHE A 59 10.77 0.40 -1.45
N GLU A 60 10.92 1.58 -2.03
CA GLU A 60 11.98 1.90 -2.99
C GLU A 60 13.37 1.84 -2.34
N TYR A 61 13.52 2.44 -1.15
CA TYR A 61 14.74 2.32 -0.35
C TYR A 61 15.05 0.86 -0.01
N MET A 62 14.06 0.12 0.52
CA MET A 62 14.23 -1.29 0.87
C MET A 62 14.62 -2.15 -0.34
N ALA A 63 13.99 -1.92 -1.50
CA ALA A 63 14.34 -2.62 -2.72
C ALA A 63 15.79 -2.32 -3.15
N THR A 64 16.18 -1.05 -3.09
CA THR A 64 17.54 -0.61 -3.45
C THR A 64 18.60 -1.26 -2.57
N GLU A 65 18.36 -1.33 -1.25
CA GLU A 65 19.26 -1.99 -0.29
C GLU A 65 19.46 -3.49 -0.61
N HIS A 66 18.47 -4.14 -1.25
CA HIS A 66 18.56 -5.54 -1.66
C HIS A 66 18.92 -5.71 -3.15
N GLY A 67 19.43 -4.66 -3.81
CA GLY A 67 19.89 -4.72 -5.19
C GLY A 67 18.77 -4.76 -6.24
N CYS A 68 17.55 -4.36 -5.87
CA CYS A 68 16.38 -4.28 -6.75
C CYS A 68 16.07 -2.82 -7.14
N GLU A 69 16.00 -2.54 -8.43
CA GLU A 69 15.60 -1.23 -8.96
C GLU A 69 14.09 -1.20 -9.29
N ILE A 70 13.32 -0.30 -8.65
CA ILE A 70 11.91 -0.10 -8.98
C ILE A 70 11.77 0.97 -10.07
N LYS A 71 11.22 0.61 -11.24
CA LYS A 71 10.97 1.51 -12.37
C LYS A 71 9.50 1.86 -12.49
N VAL A 72 9.18 3.14 -12.34
CA VAL A 72 7.82 3.66 -12.54
C VAL A 72 7.65 4.09 -13.99
N VAL A 73 6.87 3.32 -14.73
CA VAL A 73 6.52 3.54 -16.13
C VAL A 73 5.24 4.35 -16.18
N ASN A 74 5.36 5.67 -16.01
CA ASN A 74 4.28 6.65 -15.79
C ASN A 74 3.27 6.75 -16.96
N GLN A 75 2.58 5.65 -17.27
CA GLN A 75 1.52 5.55 -18.28
C GLN A 75 0.26 6.10 -17.69
N GLU A 76 -0.37 7.12 -18.26
CA GLU A 76 -1.65 7.65 -17.79
C GLU A 76 -2.66 6.54 -17.47
N SER A 77 -2.93 6.31 -16.18
CA SER A 77 -4.01 5.42 -15.77
C SER A 77 -5.33 6.16 -15.75
N LEU A 78 -6.38 5.45 -16.17
CA LEU A 78 -7.76 5.90 -16.07
C LEU A 78 -8.21 5.85 -14.60
N SER A 79 -8.77 6.96 -14.12
CA SER A 79 -9.43 7.15 -12.81
C SER A 79 -8.57 7.17 -11.51
N PRO A 80 -7.47 7.95 -11.41
CA PRO A 80 -6.82 8.23 -10.12
C PRO A 80 -7.77 8.87 -9.10
N GLN A 81 -8.70 9.71 -9.54
CA GLN A 81 -9.52 10.55 -8.67
C GLN A 81 -10.50 9.74 -7.82
N GLN A 82 -11.21 8.78 -8.41
CA GLN A 82 -12.17 7.97 -7.67
C GLN A 82 -11.47 7.11 -6.61
N GLU A 83 -10.37 6.44 -6.98
CA GLU A 83 -9.62 5.63 -6.03
C GLU A 83 -9.05 6.48 -4.87
N MET A 84 -8.58 7.71 -5.17
CA MET A 84 -8.13 8.65 -4.14
C MET A 84 -9.25 9.05 -3.16
N VAL A 85 -10.47 9.29 -3.65
CA VAL A 85 -11.63 9.62 -2.79
C VAL A 85 -12.02 8.41 -1.93
N GLU A 86 -12.03 7.22 -2.52
CA GLU A 86 -12.32 5.97 -1.78
C GLU A 86 -11.31 5.73 -0.66
N ASP A 87 -10.01 5.94 -0.94
CA ASP A 87 -8.97 5.82 0.09
C ASP A 87 -9.09 6.88 1.18
N LEU A 88 -9.40 8.13 0.84
CA LEU A 88 -9.68 9.17 1.83
C LEU A 88 -10.87 8.81 2.72
N MET A 89 -11.96 8.31 2.14
CA MET A 89 -13.13 7.86 2.89
C MET A 89 -12.81 6.69 3.81
N ALA A 90 -11.99 5.73 3.36
CA ALA A 90 -11.53 4.62 4.18
C ALA A 90 -10.67 5.08 5.38
N ILE A 91 -9.79 6.06 5.16
CA ILE A 91 -9.00 6.70 6.22
C ILE A 91 -9.93 7.35 7.24
N ILE A 92 -10.80 8.26 6.80
CA ILE A 92 -11.73 8.99 7.66
C ILE A 92 -12.60 8.03 8.46
N HIS A 93 -13.13 6.99 7.82
CA HIS A 93 -13.95 5.98 8.49
C HIS A 93 -13.18 5.26 9.59
N THR A 94 -11.95 4.80 9.31
CA THR A 94 -11.10 4.10 10.28
C THR A 94 -10.80 4.98 11.50
N PHE A 95 -10.42 6.24 11.28
CA PHE A 95 -10.18 7.19 12.37
C PHE A 95 -11.46 7.52 13.14
N SER A 96 -12.59 7.69 12.47
CA SER A 96 -13.89 7.98 13.10
C SER A 96 -14.32 6.85 14.03
N CYS A 97 -14.22 5.59 13.59
CA CYS A 97 -14.51 4.42 14.42
C CYS A 97 -13.61 4.34 15.66
N ARG A 98 -12.30 4.61 15.50
CA ARG A 98 -11.34 4.61 16.61
C ARG A 98 -11.65 5.72 17.62
N LEU A 99 -11.95 6.93 17.16
CA LEU A 99 -12.34 8.06 18.02
C LEU A 99 -13.64 7.78 18.77
N TYR A 100 -14.64 7.19 18.11
CA TYR A 100 -15.87 6.76 18.77
C TYR A 100 -15.61 5.72 19.86
N GLY A 101 -14.76 4.73 19.58
CA GLY A 101 -14.32 3.74 20.57
C GLY A 101 -13.70 4.40 21.80
N LEU A 102 -12.75 5.32 21.60
CA LEU A 102 -12.10 6.05 22.69
C LEU A 102 -13.09 6.87 23.54
N ARG A 103 -14.07 7.53 22.92
CA ARG A 103 -15.14 8.25 23.64
C ARG A 103 -15.98 7.30 24.50
N LYS A 104 -16.29 6.10 24.00
CA LYS A 104 -17.02 5.08 24.74
C LYS A 104 -16.23 4.57 25.96
N TYR A 105 -14.94 4.29 25.79
CA TYR A 105 -14.07 3.87 26.90
C TYR A 105 -13.95 4.96 27.97
N LYS A 106 -13.70 6.21 27.56
CA LYS A 106 -13.60 7.35 28.49
C LYS A 106 -14.88 7.54 29.31
N LYS A 107 -16.05 7.43 28.66
CA LYS A 107 -17.34 7.51 29.36
C LYS A 107 -17.50 6.36 30.37
N LYS A 108 -17.17 5.13 29.97
CA LYS A 108 -17.29 3.94 30.84
C LYS A 108 -16.39 4.03 32.07
N ILE A 109 -15.15 4.50 31.91
CA ILE A 109 -14.20 4.72 33.01
C ILE A 109 -14.73 5.79 33.97
N LYS A 110 -15.24 6.92 33.47
CA LYS A 110 -15.80 7.98 34.31
C LYS A 110 -16.96 7.48 35.17
N THR A 111 -17.89 6.75 34.56
CA THR A 111 -19.03 6.16 35.28
C THR A 111 -18.60 5.11 36.31
N MET A 112 -17.53 4.34 36.05
CA MET A 112 -16.99 3.39 37.02
C MET A 112 -16.36 4.10 38.22
N ILE A 113 -15.61 5.19 37.99
CA ILE A 113 -15.02 6.00 39.07
C ILE A 113 -16.14 6.61 39.93
N GLU A 114 -17.14 7.24 39.30
CA GLU A 114 -18.28 7.86 39.99
C GLU A 114 -19.16 6.84 40.76
N ALA A 115 -19.15 5.56 40.38
CA ALA A 115 -19.89 4.50 41.09
C ALA A 115 -19.08 3.80 42.18
N SER A 116 -17.78 4.11 42.30
CA SER A 116 -16.88 3.57 43.32
C SER A 116 -16.65 4.55 44.49
N GLU A 117 -17.12 5.79 44.34
CA GLU A 117 -17.21 6.84 45.37
C GLU A 117 -18.58 6.78 46.07
#